data_AF-A0A6N7RNV2-F1
#
_entry.id   AF-A0A6N7RNV2-F1
#
_cell.length_a   1.000
_cell.length_b   1.000
_cell.length_c   1.000
_cell.angle_alpha   90.00
_cell.angle_beta   90.00
_cell.angle_gamma   90.00
#
_symmetry.space_group_name_H-M   'P 1'
#
loop_
_entity.id
_entity.type
_entity.pdbx_description
1 polymer ?
#
loop_
_entity_poly.entity_id
_entity_poly.type
_entity_poly.pdbx_seq_one_letter_code
_entity_poly.pdbx_strand_id
1 'polypeptide(L)'
;MLPTRRTPMNRSRAVRSRASRLFACVAASMLSLLLVPMTAFASTQISVEGTSYDKAASGHGSGGGTWEWDGADAFGMTDYVGGRITANGALDITLTGENVIDYDASRDGGNTALVTGYDEGGTLTVEGDGSLTVNAAASEGDVLYGVYSYGDLAVENTSVEVNVASDGEETSAVGTASSGATRIDGSSVSVSAQGPGGSMGMTANEGFEANGSQVDVRVDATAGSPGFANGINTIGLSIANGSEVNVEVEAAGDAAGIFSFSSDRFVIADSTVRATAASSEGLGVGLRAENMEEGGTVNLIMRHANVQASGSTAAIWAYGQVPGSRITLERSAVVAPAGGAPQAIEVETDRFKMTYGQVIGTGAGTITSLDDPAVAKAVEVRAVDPTPTPTPVPPTPQPSPTPASSDGSGAILPATGDAAPSALALAGVLAAALAAGALLVAKTVARRRSGSLR
;
A
#
# COMPACT_ATOMS: atom_id res chain seq x y z
N MET A 1 33.70 -10.96 -67.98
CA MET A 1 32.65 -11.43 -68.91
C MET A 1 31.38 -11.71 -68.13
N LEU A 2 30.37 -10.87 -68.31
CA LEU A 2 28.94 -11.22 -68.18
C LEU A 2 28.38 -11.33 -69.63
N PRO A 3 27.14 -11.76 -69.93
CA PRO A 3 26.00 -12.09 -69.05
C PRO A 3 25.18 -13.35 -69.53
N THR A 4 24.10 -13.71 -68.82
CA THR A 4 22.74 -13.70 -69.42
C THR A 4 21.67 -13.59 -68.34
N ARG A 5 20.90 -12.49 -68.42
CA ARG A 5 19.65 -12.20 -67.72
C ARG A 5 18.48 -12.98 -68.32
N ARG A 6 17.44 -13.24 -67.51
CA ARG A 6 16.04 -12.84 -67.79
C ARG A 6 15.18 -12.89 -66.51
N THR A 7 14.83 -11.72 -66.00
CA THR A 7 13.59 -11.37 -65.26
C THR A 7 12.63 -10.70 -66.29
N PRO A 8 11.30 -10.49 -66.07
CA PRO A 8 10.67 -9.93 -64.84
C PRO A 8 9.25 -10.47 -64.52
N MET A 9 8.69 -10.26 -63.32
CA MET A 9 7.72 -9.21 -62.93
C MET A 9 6.90 -9.82 -61.77
N ASN A 10 6.28 -9.14 -60.80
CA ASN A 10 6.18 -7.77 -60.29
C ASN A 10 5.23 -7.93 -59.09
N ARG A 11 5.49 -7.43 -57.88
CA ARG A 11 4.90 -6.17 -57.38
C ARG A 11 5.49 -5.90 -55.98
N SER A 12 6.31 -4.84 -55.90
CA SER A 12 6.12 -3.62 -55.09
C SER A 12 6.24 -3.82 -53.57
N ARG A 13 7.39 -3.57 -52.92
CA ARG A 13 8.04 -2.28 -52.55
C ARG A 13 7.20 -1.35 -51.66
N ALA A 14 7.86 -0.89 -50.58
CA ALA A 14 7.69 0.38 -49.87
C ALA A 14 6.47 0.49 -48.92
N VAL A 15 6.47 1.17 -47.77
CA VAL A 15 7.42 2.05 -47.06
C VAL A 15 6.82 2.31 -45.65
N ARG A 16 7.68 2.75 -44.73
CA ARG A 16 7.45 3.34 -43.40
C ARG A 16 6.10 4.06 -43.16
N SER A 17 5.66 4.00 -41.89
CA SER A 17 5.11 5.09 -41.05
C SER A 17 3.67 4.94 -40.51
N ARG A 18 3.52 5.39 -39.25
CA ARG A 18 2.31 5.77 -38.49
C ARG A 18 1.56 4.59 -37.82
N ALA A 19 1.67 4.38 -36.52
CA ALA A 19 1.15 5.19 -35.40
C ALA A 19 -0.38 5.08 -35.22
N SER A 20 -0.74 4.71 -33.98
CA SER A 20 -1.87 5.22 -33.20
C SER A 20 -3.20 4.44 -33.17
N ARG A 21 -3.50 3.94 -31.95
CA ARG A 21 -4.79 4.04 -31.21
C ARG A 21 -5.89 3.03 -31.63
N LEU A 22 -6.76 2.49 -30.77
CA LEU A 22 -7.26 2.79 -29.41
C LEU A 22 -7.96 1.46 -28.91
N PHE A 23 -7.69 0.89 -27.72
CA PHE A 23 -8.35 1.06 -26.39
C PHE A 23 -9.55 0.16 -26.03
N ALA A 24 -9.45 -0.35 -24.79
CA ALA A 24 -10.49 -0.56 -23.75
C ALA A 24 -11.35 -1.84 -23.77
N CYS A 25 -11.18 -2.68 -22.73
CA CYS A 25 -12.18 -2.84 -21.66
C CYS A 25 -11.62 -3.66 -20.47
N VAL A 26 -11.55 -2.98 -19.32
CA VAL A 26 -11.62 -3.40 -17.91
C VAL A 26 -11.64 -4.91 -17.59
N ALA A 27 -10.61 -5.36 -16.88
CA ALA A 27 -10.77 -6.25 -15.74
C ALA A 27 -9.73 -5.85 -14.69
N ALA A 28 -10.21 -5.28 -13.59
CA ALA A 28 -9.42 -5.09 -12.38
C ALA A 28 -8.88 -6.45 -11.94
N SER A 29 -7.61 -6.69 -12.25
CA SER A 29 -6.84 -7.80 -11.67
C SER A 29 -6.05 -7.19 -10.53
N MET A 30 -6.74 -6.84 -9.43
CA MET A 30 -6.04 -6.81 -8.15
C MET A 30 -5.68 -8.27 -7.90
N LEU A 31 -4.40 -8.61 -8.06
CA LEU A 31 -3.87 -9.88 -7.60
C LEU A 31 -3.91 -9.81 -6.06
N SER A 32 -5.07 -10.06 -5.46
CA SER A 32 -5.17 -10.48 -4.07
C SER A 32 -4.56 -11.88 -4.03
N LEU A 33 -3.25 -11.96 -3.85
CA LEU A 33 -2.63 -13.22 -3.47
C LEU A 33 -3.25 -13.62 -2.15
N LEU A 34 -3.92 -14.79 -2.13
CA LEU A 34 -3.96 -15.61 -0.93
C LEU A 34 -2.50 -15.85 -0.54
N LEU A 35 -1.92 -14.96 0.28
CA LEU A 35 -0.93 -15.40 1.24
C LEU A 35 -1.67 -16.45 2.05
N VAL A 36 -1.18 -17.70 2.00
CA VAL A 36 -1.62 -18.69 2.97
C VAL A 36 -1.16 -18.12 4.30
N PRO A 37 -2.05 -17.69 5.21
CA PRO A 37 -1.59 -17.21 6.50
C PRO A 37 -0.74 -18.33 7.08
N MET A 38 0.49 -18.00 7.50
CA MET A 38 1.19 -18.91 8.40
C MET A 38 0.22 -19.18 9.54
N THR A 39 0.02 -20.45 9.89
CA THR A 39 -0.91 -20.81 10.95
C THR A 39 -0.40 -20.19 12.25
N ALA A 40 -0.88 -19.00 12.57
CA ALA A 40 -0.67 -18.40 13.87
C ALA A 40 -1.46 -19.22 14.86
N PHE A 41 -0.80 -19.69 15.91
CA PHE A 41 -1.47 -20.39 16.99
C PHE A 41 -2.09 -19.35 17.93
N ALA A 42 -3.29 -19.64 18.42
CA ALA A 42 -3.94 -18.82 19.45
C ALA A 42 -2.99 -18.63 20.65
N SER A 43 -3.07 -17.49 21.32
CA SER A 43 -2.21 -17.24 22.47
C SER A 43 -2.39 -18.32 23.54
N THR A 44 -1.26 -18.85 24.01
CA THR A 44 -1.23 -19.85 25.10
C THR A 44 -1.03 -19.20 26.46
N GLN A 45 -0.56 -17.96 26.48
CA GLN A 45 -0.29 -17.18 27.67
C GLN A 45 -0.28 -15.69 27.32
N ILE A 46 -0.90 -14.88 28.15
CA ILE A 46 -0.74 -13.42 28.11
C ILE A 46 -0.05 -12.91 29.37
N SER A 47 0.49 -11.70 29.30
CA SER A 47 0.89 -10.90 30.45
C SER A 47 0.25 -9.54 30.35
N VAL A 48 -0.42 -9.10 31.40
CA VAL A 48 -1.01 -7.75 31.52
C VAL A 48 -0.40 -7.09 32.73
N GLU A 49 0.29 -5.96 32.52
CA GLU A 49 1.01 -5.22 33.56
C GLU A 49 2.00 -6.11 34.35
N GLY A 50 2.66 -7.02 33.64
CA GLY A 50 3.63 -7.97 34.22
C GLY A 50 3.01 -9.18 34.92
N THR A 51 1.69 -9.28 35.01
CA THR A 51 1.00 -10.45 35.57
C THR A 51 0.65 -11.44 34.46
N SER A 52 1.18 -12.66 34.54
CA SER A 52 0.94 -13.71 33.54
C SER A 52 -0.33 -14.53 33.80
N TYR A 53 -1.03 -14.88 32.73
CA TYR A 53 -2.23 -15.71 32.74
C TYR A 53 -2.08 -16.83 31.71
N ASP A 54 -2.33 -18.08 32.11
CA ASP A 54 -2.27 -19.29 31.26
C ASP A 54 -3.67 -19.88 30.97
N LYS A 55 -4.73 -19.15 31.36
CA LYS A 55 -6.14 -19.48 31.19
C LYS A 55 -6.94 -18.19 31.04
N ALA A 56 -8.18 -18.33 30.58
CA ALA A 56 -9.17 -17.25 30.54
C ALA A 56 -9.14 -16.43 31.83
N ALA A 57 -9.03 -15.11 31.67
CA ALA A 57 -8.83 -14.18 32.76
C ALA A 57 -9.44 -12.82 32.41
N SER A 58 -9.82 -12.07 33.43
CA SER A 58 -10.30 -10.70 33.27
C SER A 58 -9.76 -9.85 34.41
N GLY A 59 -9.60 -8.57 34.16
CA GLY A 59 -9.07 -7.65 35.16
C GLY A 59 -9.38 -6.20 34.86
N HIS A 60 -8.69 -5.33 35.59
CA HIS A 60 -8.74 -3.88 35.42
C HIS A 60 -7.32 -3.41 35.13
N GLY A 61 -7.17 -2.35 34.34
CA GLY A 61 -5.90 -1.65 34.21
C GLY A 61 -5.60 -0.81 35.45
N SER A 62 -4.33 -0.54 35.72
CA SER A 62 -3.91 0.27 36.88
C SER A 62 -4.47 1.69 36.92
N GLY A 63 -4.81 2.27 35.76
CA GLY A 63 -5.46 3.57 35.60
C GLY A 63 -6.98 3.51 35.45
N GLY A 64 -7.59 2.32 35.36
CA GLY A 64 -9.02 2.12 35.19
C GLY A 64 -9.40 1.21 34.02
N GLY A 65 -10.70 1.13 33.74
CA GLY A 65 -11.27 0.27 32.72
C GLY A 65 -11.13 -1.22 33.03
N THR A 66 -11.53 -2.04 32.05
CA THR A 66 -11.49 -3.50 32.15
C THR A 66 -10.86 -4.13 30.94
N TRP A 67 -10.33 -5.34 31.13
CA TRP A 67 -9.91 -6.22 30.06
C TRP A 67 -10.41 -7.65 30.32
N GLU A 68 -10.63 -8.41 29.26
CA GLU A 68 -11.01 -9.82 29.32
C GLU A 68 -10.28 -10.60 28.23
N TRP A 69 -9.69 -11.73 28.59
CA TRP A 69 -9.06 -12.68 27.70
C TRP A 69 -9.75 -14.03 27.81
N ASP A 70 -10.06 -14.64 26.69
CA ASP A 70 -10.79 -15.92 26.62
C ASP A 70 -9.92 -17.16 26.88
N GLY A 71 -8.60 -16.97 27.01
CA GLY A 71 -7.63 -18.07 27.15
C GLY A 71 -7.11 -18.61 25.81
N ALA A 72 -7.42 -17.93 24.71
CA ALA A 72 -6.98 -18.21 23.35
C ALA A 72 -6.53 -16.90 22.67
N ASP A 73 -7.15 -16.47 21.59
CA ASP A 73 -6.79 -15.27 20.83
C ASP A 73 -7.61 -14.02 21.18
N ALA A 74 -8.85 -14.15 21.67
CA ALA A 74 -9.72 -13.00 21.88
C ALA A 74 -9.38 -12.20 23.15
N PHE A 75 -9.13 -10.90 22.99
CA PHE A 75 -8.81 -9.96 24.08
C PHE A 75 -9.67 -8.69 24.01
N GLY A 76 -10.66 -8.57 24.87
CA GLY A 76 -11.50 -7.38 24.97
C GLY A 76 -10.89 -6.31 25.87
N MET A 77 -10.95 -5.05 25.46
CA MET A 77 -10.59 -3.88 26.27
C MET A 77 -11.76 -2.89 26.29
N THR A 78 -12.11 -2.40 27.49
CA THR A 78 -13.15 -1.38 27.66
C THR A 78 -12.65 -0.28 28.58
N ASP A 79 -12.44 0.90 28.01
CA ASP A 79 -11.86 2.07 28.69
C ASP A 79 -10.56 1.73 29.46
N TYR A 80 -9.80 0.72 28.99
CA TYR A 80 -8.62 0.21 29.68
C TYR A 80 -7.59 1.32 29.77
N VAL A 81 -7.06 1.55 30.96
CA VAL A 81 -5.88 2.40 31.16
C VAL A 81 -4.90 1.62 32.00
N GLY A 82 -3.77 1.24 31.44
CA GLY A 82 -2.77 0.45 32.14
C GLY A 82 -1.47 0.32 31.38
N GLY A 83 -0.59 -0.56 31.86
CA GLY A 83 0.73 -0.80 31.30
C GLY A 83 0.77 -1.90 30.24
N ARG A 84 2.00 -2.35 29.99
CA ARG A 84 2.41 -3.32 28.97
C ARG A 84 1.51 -4.56 28.88
N ILE A 85 1.25 -4.98 27.64
CA ILE A 85 0.54 -6.23 27.30
C ILE A 85 1.43 -7.09 26.40
N THR A 86 1.55 -8.39 26.70
CA THR A 86 2.29 -9.35 25.86
C THR A 86 1.50 -10.63 25.67
N ALA A 87 1.57 -11.24 24.49
CA ALA A 87 0.96 -12.53 24.20
C ALA A 87 1.97 -13.52 23.59
N ASN A 88 1.93 -14.77 24.02
CA ASN A 88 2.65 -15.87 23.39
C ASN A 88 1.74 -16.62 22.41
N GLY A 89 1.64 -16.05 21.21
CA GLY A 89 0.76 -16.48 20.12
C GLY A 89 -0.01 -15.29 19.56
N ALA A 90 -1.09 -15.58 18.83
CA ALA A 90 -1.96 -14.58 18.24
C ALA A 90 -2.85 -13.88 19.27
N LEU A 91 -3.17 -12.62 19.02
CA LEU A 91 -4.10 -11.82 19.82
C LEU A 91 -5.01 -11.00 18.91
N ASP A 92 -6.32 -11.14 19.10
CA ASP A 92 -7.36 -10.35 18.45
C ASP A 92 -7.96 -9.42 19.50
N ILE A 93 -7.58 -8.15 19.42
CA ILE A 93 -8.01 -7.12 20.37
C ILE A 93 -9.31 -6.47 19.88
N THR A 94 -10.36 -6.57 20.69
CA THR A 94 -11.62 -5.84 20.46
C THR A 94 -11.73 -4.67 21.43
N LEU A 95 -11.82 -3.46 20.90
CA LEU A 95 -11.84 -2.21 21.66
C LEU A 95 -13.26 -1.70 21.86
N THR A 96 -13.55 -1.22 23.06
CA THR A 96 -14.71 -0.39 23.39
C THR A 96 -14.23 0.81 24.18
N GLY A 97 -14.79 2.00 23.90
CA GLY A 97 -14.37 3.23 24.57
C GLY A 97 -12.93 3.62 24.27
N GLU A 98 -12.31 4.41 25.14
CA GLU A 98 -10.97 4.97 24.93
C GLU A 98 -9.93 4.16 25.72
N ASN A 99 -9.04 3.45 25.03
CA ASN A 99 -8.08 2.55 25.67
C ASN A 99 -6.66 3.11 25.58
N VAL A 100 -5.87 2.97 26.64
CA VAL A 100 -4.51 3.48 26.76
C VAL A 100 -3.60 2.42 27.35
N ILE A 101 -2.51 2.14 26.63
CA ILE A 101 -1.33 1.43 27.14
C ILE A 101 -0.26 2.49 27.40
N ASP A 102 0.19 2.63 28.65
CA ASP A 102 1.25 3.54 29.06
C ASP A 102 2.43 2.74 29.64
N TYR A 103 3.53 2.69 28.89
CA TYR A 103 4.67 1.83 29.16
C TYR A 103 5.97 2.64 29.28
N ASP A 104 6.67 2.45 30.39
CA ASP A 104 8.01 2.99 30.61
C ASP A 104 9.00 1.84 30.78
N ALA A 105 9.80 1.59 29.74
CA ALA A 105 10.77 0.50 29.72
C ALA A 105 11.85 0.64 30.81
N SER A 106 12.20 1.87 31.20
CA SER A 106 13.18 2.13 32.25
C SER A 106 12.66 1.71 33.63
N ARG A 107 11.35 1.71 33.82
CA ARG A 107 10.69 1.30 35.06
C ARG A 107 10.27 -0.16 35.06
N ASP A 108 9.69 -0.62 33.94
CA ASP A 108 8.97 -1.88 33.86
C ASP A 108 9.81 -3.01 33.25
N GLY A 109 10.90 -2.67 32.57
CA GLY A 109 11.78 -3.62 31.92
C GLY A 109 11.18 -4.29 30.67
N GLY A 110 12.07 -4.85 29.85
CA GLY A 110 11.74 -5.25 28.48
C GLY A 110 11.78 -4.05 27.54
N ASN A 111 11.24 -4.20 26.33
CA ASN A 111 11.41 -3.20 25.29
C ASN A 111 10.21 -3.03 24.35
N THR A 112 9.02 -3.51 24.73
CA THR A 112 7.82 -3.38 23.88
C THR A 112 6.56 -3.18 24.71
N ALA A 113 5.75 -2.18 24.37
CA ALA A 113 4.51 -1.89 25.09
C ALA A 113 3.38 -2.90 24.78
N LEU A 114 3.20 -3.26 23.50
CA LEU A 114 2.26 -4.28 23.04
C LEU A 114 2.97 -5.26 22.09
N VAL A 115 3.02 -6.54 22.44
CA VAL A 115 3.71 -7.54 21.63
C VAL A 115 3.01 -8.89 21.55
N THR A 116 2.99 -9.49 20.35
CA THR A 116 2.43 -10.83 20.09
C THR A 116 3.48 -11.75 19.47
N GLY A 117 3.51 -13.02 19.90
CA GLY A 117 4.13 -14.10 19.12
C GLY A 117 5.61 -14.38 19.33
N TYR A 118 6.17 -14.11 20.52
CA TYR A 118 7.59 -14.30 20.87
C TYR A 118 8.24 -15.60 20.35
N ASP A 119 7.50 -16.71 20.23
CA ASP A 119 8.03 -18.00 19.76
C ASP A 119 7.26 -18.65 18.58
N GLU A 120 6.13 -18.09 18.13
CA GLU A 120 5.17 -18.81 17.27
C GLU A 120 4.65 -18.02 16.05
N GLY A 121 5.19 -16.82 15.76
CA GLY A 121 4.72 -16.02 14.62
C GLY A 121 3.28 -15.51 14.79
N GLY A 122 2.91 -15.20 16.04
CA GLY A 122 1.57 -14.75 16.42
C GLY A 122 1.16 -13.45 15.74
N THR A 123 -0.04 -13.44 15.15
CA THR A 123 -0.65 -12.26 14.54
C THR A 123 -1.26 -11.32 15.59
N LEU A 124 -1.37 -10.06 15.25
CA LEU A 124 -2.07 -9.06 16.05
C LEU A 124 -3.17 -8.41 15.22
N THR A 125 -4.42 -8.54 15.65
CA THR A 125 -5.54 -7.79 15.08
C THR A 125 -6.04 -6.79 16.11
N VAL A 126 -6.36 -5.57 15.68
CA VAL A 126 -6.99 -4.54 16.53
C VAL A 126 -8.22 -4.02 15.81
N GLU A 127 -9.38 -4.16 16.44
CA GLU A 127 -10.67 -3.78 15.89
C GLU A 127 -11.65 -3.29 16.96
N GLY A 128 -12.84 -2.85 16.53
CA GLY A 128 -13.95 -2.51 17.42
C GLY A 128 -14.32 -1.02 17.40
N ASP A 129 -15.39 -0.70 18.12
CA ASP A 129 -16.01 0.64 18.14
C ASP A 129 -15.27 1.64 19.04
N GLY A 130 -14.17 1.22 19.68
CA GLY A 130 -13.30 2.05 20.52
C GLY A 130 -12.05 2.57 19.82
N SER A 131 -11.12 3.09 20.62
CA SER A 131 -9.80 3.55 20.22
C SER A 131 -8.69 2.94 21.08
N LEU A 132 -7.46 2.93 20.58
CA LEU A 132 -6.27 2.52 21.32
C LEU A 132 -5.14 3.56 21.17
N THR A 133 -4.65 4.07 22.29
CA THR A 133 -3.40 4.84 22.37
C THR A 133 -2.33 4.01 23.06
N VAL A 134 -1.14 3.90 22.45
CA VAL A 134 0.03 3.23 23.02
C VAL A 134 1.14 4.25 23.20
N ASN A 135 1.50 4.54 24.44
CA ASN A 135 2.64 5.37 24.80
C ASN A 135 3.77 4.48 25.30
N ALA A 136 4.95 4.59 24.69
CA ALA A 136 6.14 3.86 25.09
C ALA A 136 7.31 4.83 25.28
N ALA A 137 7.93 4.79 26.45
CA ALA A 137 9.09 5.61 26.79
C ALA A 137 10.27 4.75 27.28
N ALA A 138 11.49 5.21 27.01
CA ALA A 138 12.72 4.66 27.60
C ALA A 138 13.78 5.76 27.75
N SER A 139 14.58 5.67 28.82
CA SER A 139 15.71 6.57 29.07
C SER A 139 17.07 5.95 28.70
N GLU A 140 17.09 4.66 28.40
CA GLU A 140 18.27 3.88 28.02
C GLU A 140 17.83 2.59 27.32
N GLY A 141 18.80 1.83 26.78
CA GLY A 141 18.60 0.55 26.12
C GLY A 141 18.79 0.61 24.61
N ASP A 142 18.76 -0.57 23.98
CA ASP A 142 19.07 -0.71 22.55
C ASP A 142 17.90 -0.22 21.70
N VAL A 143 16.80 -0.99 21.61
CA VAL A 143 15.64 -0.67 20.75
C VAL A 143 14.36 -0.65 21.55
N LEU A 144 13.58 0.43 21.47
CA LEU A 144 12.24 0.53 22.02
C LEU A 144 11.16 0.34 20.96
N TYR A 145 10.21 -0.55 21.22
CA TYR A 145 9.05 -0.81 20.38
C TYR A 145 7.75 -0.32 21.03
N GLY A 146 6.87 0.29 20.26
CA GLY A 146 5.50 0.58 20.69
C GLY A 146 4.64 -0.67 20.57
N VAL A 147 4.28 -0.99 19.34
CA VAL A 147 3.51 -2.18 18.96
C VAL A 147 4.37 -3.08 18.07
N TYR A 148 4.49 -4.36 18.41
CA TYR A 148 5.27 -5.32 17.63
C TYR A 148 4.55 -6.65 17.48
N SER A 149 4.36 -7.10 16.24
CA SER A 149 3.84 -8.44 15.95
C SER A 149 4.96 -9.32 15.39
N TYR A 150 5.12 -10.54 15.90
CA TYR A 150 6.03 -11.51 15.27
C TYR A 150 5.44 -12.15 14.00
N GLY A 151 4.15 -11.94 13.74
CA GLY A 151 3.47 -12.29 12.49
C GLY A 151 2.89 -11.05 11.82
N ASP A 152 1.72 -11.21 11.19
CA ASP A 152 0.97 -10.10 10.61
C ASP A 152 0.40 -9.16 11.68
N LEU A 153 0.21 -7.91 11.31
CA LEU A 153 -0.48 -6.89 12.08
C LEU A 153 -1.63 -6.31 11.26
N ALA A 154 -2.83 -6.29 11.82
CA ALA A 154 -4.02 -5.74 11.20
C ALA A 154 -4.72 -4.71 12.12
N VAL A 155 -5.16 -3.60 11.53
CA VAL A 155 -6.03 -2.60 12.20
C VAL A 155 -7.27 -2.39 11.35
N GLU A 156 -8.43 -2.74 11.89
CA GLU A 156 -9.68 -2.84 11.15
C GLU A 156 -10.80 -2.00 11.79
N ASN A 157 -11.35 -1.06 11.01
CA ASN A 157 -12.50 -0.22 11.39
C ASN A 157 -12.38 0.48 12.76
N THR A 158 -11.17 0.86 13.16
CA THR A 158 -10.89 1.48 14.48
C THR A 158 -9.83 2.59 14.36
N SER A 159 -9.50 3.24 15.48
CA SER A 159 -8.41 4.21 15.57
C SER A 159 -7.30 3.75 16.50
N VAL A 160 -6.06 3.85 16.03
CA VAL A 160 -4.86 3.52 16.80
C VAL A 160 -3.86 4.67 16.77
N GLU A 161 -3.40 5.11 17.92
CA GLU A 161 -2.32 6.08 18.08
C GLU A 161 -1.13 5.42 18.78
N VAL A 162 0.08 5.54 18.23
CA VAL A 162 1.29 4.98 18.83
C VAL A 162 2.35 6.07 18.96
N ASN A 163 2.76 6.35 20.19
CA ASN A 163 3.75 7.35 20.54
C ASN A 163 4.94 6.66 21.21
N VAL A 164 6.11 6.71 20.57
CA VAL A 164 7.34 6.11 21.09
C VAL A 164 8.43 7.17 21.21
N ALA A 165 9.02 7.27 22.39
CA ALA A 165 10.14 8.18 22.67
C ALA A 165 11.25 7.44 23.43
N SER A 166 12.48 7.50 22.95
CA SER A 166 13.61 6.84 23.60
C SER A 166 14.87 7.72 23.59
N ASP A 167 15.55 7.79 24.74
CA ASP A 167 16.94 8.28 24.83
C ASP A 167 17.95 7.13 24.58
N GLY A 168 17.48 5.90 24.35
CA GLY A 168 18.25 4.71 23.98
C GLY A 168 18.79 4.77 22.54
N GLU A 169 19.19 3.66 21.93
CA GLU A 169 19.84 3.68 20.60
C GLU A 169 18.85 3.82 19.42
N GLU A 170 17.72 3.12 19.46
CA GLU A 170 16.75 3.08 18.35
C GLU A 170 15.29 3.05 18.83
N THR A 171 14.38 3.46 17.95
CA THR A 171 12.94 3.31 18.15
C THR A 171 12.26 2.69 16.94
N SER A 172 11.21 1.89 17.18
CA SER A 172 10.30 1.43 16.14
C SER A 172 8.88 1.45 16.67
N ALA A 173 8.07 2.41 16.20
CA ALA A 173 6.76 2.61 16.81
C ALA A 173 5.78 1.47 16.50
N VAL A 174 5.65 1.09 15.23
CA VAL A 174 4.88 -0.09 14.81
C VAL A 174 5.78 -1.01 14.01
N GLY A 175 5.83 -2.28 14.34
CA GLY A 175 6.72 -3.23 13.68
C GLY A 175 6.13 -4.62 13.53
N THR A 176 6.66 -5.32 12.54
CA THR A 176 6.46 -6.76 12.35
C THR A 176 7.81 -7.46 12.28
N ALA A 177 7.86 -8.74 12.63
CA ALA A 177 9.05 -9.57 12.37
C ALA A 177 9.21 -9.86 10.87
N SER A 178 10.29 -10.56 10.48
CA SER A 178 10.73 -10.73 9.09
C SER A 178 9.71 -11.35 8.12
N SER A 179 8.63 -11.93 8.64
CA SER A 179 7.59 -12.61 7.86
C SER A 179 6.20 -12.01 8.11
N GLY A 180 6.11 -10.78 8.62
CA GLY A 180 4.84 -10.12 8.90
C GLY A 180 4.52 -8.99 7.94
N ALA A 181 3.27 -8.93 7.51
CA ALA A 181 2.69 -7.79 6.81
C ALA A 181 1.95 -6.86 7.79
N THR A 182 1.77 -5.60 7.40
CA THR A 182 0.91 -4.64 8.10
C THR A 182 -0.25 -4.25 7.20
N ARG A 183 -1.48 -4.43 7.67
CA ARG A 183 -2.71 -4.06 6.96
C ARG A 183 -3.54 -3.08 7.79
N ILE A 184 -3.98 -2.00 7.15
CA ILE A 184 -4.85 -0.99 7.76
C ILE A 184 -6.06 -0.83 6.84
N ASP A 185 -7.23 -1.28 7.29
CA ASP A 185 -8.46 -1.29 6.50
C ASP A 185 -9.57 -0.48 7.18
N GLY A 186 -10.06 0.56 6.50
CA GLY A 186 -11.12 1.44 7.01
C GLY A 186 -10.78 2.13 8.33
N SER A 187 -9.50 2.30 8.65
CA SER A 187 -9.01 2.73 9.97
C SER A 187 -8.26 4.06 9.93
N SER A 188 -8.07 4.67 11.10
CA SER A 188 -7.19 5.82 11.31
C SER A 188 -6.01 5.41 12.20
N VAL A 189 -4.78 5.54 11.68
CA VAL A 189 -3.57 5.17 12.42
C VAL A 189 -2.61 6.36 12.46
N SER A 190 -2.26 6.81 13.66
CA SER A 190 -1.28 7.87 13.90
C SER A 190 -0.06 7.31 14.62
N VAL A 191 1.14 7.63 14.13
CA VAL A 191 2.40 7.11 14.64
C VAL A 191 3.40 8.24 14.84
N SER A 192 3.99 8.32 16.03
CA SER A 192 5.11 9.19 16.35
C SER A 192 6.27 8.37 16.91
N ALA A 193 7.45 8.46 16.29
CA ALA A 193 8.68 7.86 16.78
C ALA A 193 9.75 8.93 16.98
N GLN A 194 10.25 9.06 18.21
CA GLN A 194 11.32 9.97 18.57
C GLN A 194 12.47 9.19 19.22
N GLY A 195 13.66 9.34 18.67
CA GLY A 195 14.87 8.76 19.25
C GLY A 195 16.11 9.24 18.53
N PRO A 196 17.30 8.71 18.85
CA PRO A 196 18.48 8.99 18.06
C PRO A 196 18.49 8.20 16.74
N GLY A 197 19.58 8.30 15.98
CA GLY A 197 19.70 7.66 14.67
C GLY A 197 19.38 6.16 14.70
N GLY A 198 18.52 5.67 13.79
CA GLY A 198 17.98 4.30 13.78
C GLY A 198 16.46 4.21 13.92
N SER A 199 15.76 5.35 14.03
CA SER A 199 14.33 5.39 14.35
C SER A 199 13.41 5.10 13.15
N MET A 200 12.39 4.27 13.37
CA MET A 200 11.37 3.91 12.37
C MET A 200 9.96 4.19 12.87
N GLY A 201 9.12 4.76 11.99
CA GLY A 201 7.69 4.90 12.28
C GLY A 201 6.99 3.54 12.21
N MET A 202 6.94 2.98 11.01
CA MET A 202 6.30 1.70 10.72
C MET A 202 7.21 0.76 9.94
N THR A 203 7.32 -0.50 10.38
CA THR A 203 8.11 -1.54 9.72
C THR A 203 7.25 -2.75 9.35
N ALA A 204 7.18 -3.04 8.05
CA ALA A 204 6.37 -4.14 7.50
C ALA A 204 7.21 -5.03 6.57
N ASN A 205 7.71 -6.15 7.08
CA ASN A 205 8.73 -6.95 6.39
C ASN A 205 8.20 -7.83 5.26
N GLU A 206 6.89 -8.06 5.12
CA GLU A 206 6.31 -8.68 3.91
C GLU A 206 5.54 -7.69 3.03
N GLY A 207 5.01 -6.64 3.64
CA GLY A 207 4.34 -5.56 2.92
C GLY A 207 3.45 -4.69 3.82
N PHE A 208 3.29 -3.44 3.41
CA PHE A 208 2.37 -2.48 3.99
C PHE A 208 1.18 -2.25 3.06
N GLU A 209 -0.03 -2.38 3.61
CA GLU A 209 -1.29 -2.17 2.89
C GLU A 209 -2.17 -1.16 3.64
N ALA A 210 -2.54 -0.06 2.97
CA ALA A 210 -3.54 0.89 3.46
C ALA A 210 -4.72 0.95 2.48
N ASN A 211 -5.90 0.56 2.95
CA ASN A 211 -7.11 0.44 2.14
C ASN A 211 -8.26 1.28 2.73
N GLY A 212 -8.61 2.38 2.05
CA GLY A 212 -9.65 3.29 2.55
C GLY A 212 -9.34 3.87 3.93
N SER A 213 -8.05 4.06 4.22
CA SER A 213 -7.54 4.35 5.57
C SER A 213 -6.80 5.68 5.64
N GLN A 214 -6.76 6.28 6.82
CA GLN A 214 -5.90 7.41 7.15
C GLN A 214 -4.68 6.91 7.91
N VAL A 215 -3.48 7.26 7.46
CA VAL A 215 -2.23 6.89 8.11
C VAL A 215 -1.32 8.11 8.21
N ASP A 216 -1.04 8.56 9.43
CA ASP A 216 -0.17 9.69 9.70
C ASP A 216 1.07 9.19 10.47
N VAL A 217 2.27 9.42 9.93
CA VAL A 217 3.52 8.93 10.50
C VAL A 217 4.51 10.08 10.64
N ARG A 218 5.02 10.32 11.85
CA ARG A 218 6.09 11.27 12.12
C ARG A 218 7.28 10.57 12.76
N VAL A 219 8.48 10.85 12.25
CA VAL A 219 9.74 10.37 12.82
C VAL A 219 10.69 11.54 13.04
N ASP A 220 11.14 11.69 14.27
CA ASP A 220 12.20 12.64 14.66
C ASP A 220 13.43 11.85 15.16
N ALA A 221 14.43 11.78 14.29
CA ALA A 221 15.71 11.09 14.50
C ALA A 221 16.89 12.07 14.44
N THR A 222 16.69 13.27 14.96
CA THR A 222 17.68 14.37 14.90
C THR A 222 18.69 14.35 16.05
N ALA A 223 18.40 13.61 17.12
CA ALA A 223 19.28 13.46 18.27
C ALA A 223 20.37 12.39 18.04
N GLY A 224 21.47 12.48 18.78
CA GLY A 224 22.51 11.45 18.80
C GLY A 224 23.38 11.37 17.53
N SER A 225 23.99 10.20 17.30
CA SER A 225 24.86 9.96 16.15
C SER A 225 24.04 9.78 14.86
N PRO A 226 24.56 10.17 13.69
CA PRO A 226 23.85 10.01 12.42
C PRO A 226 23.62 8.52 12.12
N GLY A 227 22.36 8.10 12.20
CA GLY A 227 21.88 6.77 11.81
C GLY A 227 21.01 6.83 10.54
N PHE A 228 20.12 5.88 10.37
CA PHE A 228 19.09 5.93 9.32
C PHE A 228 17.71 6.07 9.95
N ALA A 229 16.77 6.71 9.27
CA ALA A 229 15.40 6.88 9.75
C ALA A 229 14.41 6.73 8.61
N ASN A 230 13.34 5.97 8.86
CA ASN A 230 12.31 5.73 7.86
C ASN A 230 10.92 5.95 8.47
N GLY A 231 10.05 6.65 7.75
CA GLY A 231 8.67 6.80 8.17
C GLY A 231 7.93 5.48 8.03
N ILE A 232 7.82 4.99 6.78
CA ILE A 232 7.33 3.63 6.49
C ILE A 232 8.45 2.86 5.81
N ASN A 233 8.91 1.78 6.45
CA ASN A 233 9.90 0.85 5.94
C ASN A 233 9.23 -0.49 5.60
N THR A 234 9.30 -0.92 4.35
CA THR A 234 8.58 -2.13 3.93
C THR A 234 9.24 -2.90 2.81
N ILE A 235 8.86 -4.16 2.61
CA ILE A 235 9.19 -4.87 1.37
C ILE A 235 8.22 -4.44 0.26
N GLY A 236 6.92 -4.70 0.39
CA GLY A 236 5.89 -4.27 -0.57
C GLY A 236 5.05 -3.09 -0.08
N LEU A 237 4.54 -2.25 -0.98
CA LEU A 237 3.64 -1.14 -0.66
C LEU A 237 2.39 -1.18 -1.54
N SER A 238 1.22 -1.14 -0.91
CA SER A 238 -0.08 -0.93 -1.56
C SER A 238 -0.89 0.11 -0.80
N ILE A 239 -1.09 1.28 -1.40
CA ILE A 239 -1.97 2.33 -0.86
C ILE A 239 -3.11 2.51 -1.86
N ALA A 240 -4.35 2.22 -1.45
CA ALA A 240 -5.47 2.09 -2.35
C ALA A 240 -6.79 2.66 -1.82
N ASN A 241 -7.79 2.77 -2.71
CA ASN A 241 -9.20 2.97 -2.38
C ASN A 241 -9.50 4.22 -1.53
N GLY A 242 -8.86 5.34 -1.86
CA GLY A 242 -9.11 6.61 -1.18
C GLY A 242 -8.31 6.81 0.09
N SER A 243 -7.33 5.96 0.39
CA SER A 243 -6.43 6.16 1.52
C SER A 243 -5.71 7.50 1.47
N GLU A 244 -5.49 8.08 2.64
CA GLU A 244 -4.65 9.26 2.86
C GLU A 244 -3.47 8.87 3.74
N VAL A 245 -2.25 8.93 3.19
CA VAL A 245 -1.03 8.54 3.90
C VAL A 245 -0.09 9.73 3.96
N ASN A 246 0.16 10.27 5.16
CA ASN A 246 1.07 11.38 5.38
C ASN A 246 2.26 10.91 6.21
N VAL A 247 3.46 11.15 5.69
CA VAL A 247 4.71 10.69 6.32
C VAL A 247 5.71 11.84 6.35
N GLU A 248 6.22 12.11 7.54
CA GLU A 248 7.23 13.15 7.78
C GLU A 248 8.39 12.60 8.59
N VAL A 249 9.59 12.73 8.03
CA VAL A 249 10.82 12.25 8.65
C VAL A 249 11.84 13.36 8.70
N GLU A 250 12.39 13.61 9.89
CA GLU A 250 13.54 14.47 10.12
C GLU A 250 14.64 13.64 10.77
N ALA A 251 15.85 13.62 10.20
CA ALA A 251 16.95 12.84 10.72
C ALA A 251 18.31 13.51 10.52
N ALA A 252 19.26 13.20 11.41
CA ALA A 252 20.64 13.63 11.24
C ALA A 252 21.32 12.92 10.05
N GLY A 253 21.21 11.59 10.01
CA GLY A 253 21.77 10.75 8.94
C GLY A 253 20.77 10.44 7.82
N ASP A 254 20.80 9.24 7.25
CA ASP A 254 19.95 8.89 6.10
C ASP A 254 18.46 8.91 6.49
N ALA A 255 17.60 9.43 5.61
CA ALA A 255 16.18 9.57 5.82
C ALA A 255 15.39 9.13 4.59
N ALA A 256 14.33 8.37 4.80
CA ALA A 256 13.29 8.19 3.79
C ALA A 256 11.89 8.36 4.36
N GLY A 257 11.00 9.02 3.62
CA GLY A 257 9.60 9.13 4.01
C GLY A 257 8.96 7.74 3.93
N ILE A 258 8.81 7.24 2.72
CA ILE A 258 8.42 5.85 2.46
C ILE A 258 9.57 5.14 1.75
N PHE A 259 10.05 4.07 2.35
CA PHE A 259 11.10 3.21 1.83
C PHE A 259 10.56 1.81 1.58
N SER A 260 10.75 1.33 0.35
CA SER A 260 10.42 -0.03 -0.05
C SER A 260 11.65 -0.74 -0.59
N PHE A 261 11.99 -1.90 -0.01
CA PHE A 261 13.10 -2.75 -0.41
C PHE A 261 12.61 -4.01 -1.13
N SER A 262 13.23 -4.36 -2.24
CA SER A 262 13.09 -5.65 -2.94
C SER A 262 11.69 -6.03 -3.41
N SER A 263 10.77 -5.07 -3.60
CA SER A 263 9.48 -5.36 -4.23
C SER A 263 9.36 -4.91 -5.67
N ASP A 264 8.67 -5.75 -6.45
CA ASP A 264 7.96 -5.37 -7.68
C ASP A 264 6.59 -4.75 -7.38
N ARG A 265 6.23 -4.61 -6.09
CA ARG A 265 4.94 -4.18 -5.57
C ARG A 265 5.09 -2.85 -4.83
N PHE A 266 5.26 -1.75 -5.56
CA PHE A 266 5.08 -0.40 -5.00
C PHE A 266 3.95 0.27 -5.78
N VAL A 267 2.77 0.33 -5.19
CA VAL A 267 1.56 0.83 -5.85
C VAL A 267 0.86 1.86 -4.96
N ILE A 268 0.64 3.04 -5.52
CA ILE A 268 -0.29 4.04 -4.98
C ILE A 268 -1.39 4.20 -6.02
N ALA A 269 -2.63 3.85 -5.66
CA ALA A 269 -3.75 3.84 -6.59
C ALA A 269 -4.99 4.51 -6.00
N ASP A 270 -5.53 5.50 -6.71
CA ASP A 270 -6.79 6.14 -6.33
C ASP A 270 -6.76 6.71 -4.88
N SER A 271 -5.59 7.24 -4.48
CA SER A 271 -5.26 7.65 -3.12
C SER A 271 -4.38 8.91 -3.08
N THR A 272 -4.21 9.47 -1.88
CA THR A 272 -3.35 10.64 -1.62
C THR A 272 -2.18 10.26 -0.73
N VAL A 273 -0.96 10.63 -1.12
CA VAL A 273 0.25 10.40 -0.33
C VAL A 273 1.06 11.68 -0.19
N ARG A 274 1.49 11.99 1.02
CA ARG A 274 2.51 13.00 1.32
C ARG A 274 3.69 12.30 1.98
N ALA A 275 4.89 12.45 1.43
CA ALA A 275 6.09 11.82 2.00
C ALA A 275 7.28 12.78 1.96
N THR A 276 7.73 13.21 3.14
CA THR A 276 8.83 14.17 3.30
C THR A 276 9.97 13.54 4.08
N ALA A 277 11.20 13.79 3.64
CA ALA A 277 12.41 13.28 4.29
C ALA A 277 13.50 14.35 4.35
N ALA A 278 13.66 14.99 5.51
CA ALA A 278 14.74 15.91 5.78
C ALA A 278 15.92 15.17 6.41
N SER A 279 17.06 15.23 5.73
CA SER A 279 18.35 14.75 6.23
C SER A 279 19.35 15.90 6.26
N SER A 280 20.14 16.04 7.34
CA SER A 280 21.18 17.06 7.44
C SER A 280 22.57 16.59 6.99
N GLU A 281 22.89 15.30 7.14
CA GLU A 281 24.23 14.75 6.85
C GLU A 281 24.22 13.56 5.87
N GLY A 282 23.03 13.01 5.57
CA GLY A 282 22.85 11.81 4.76
C GLY A 282 21.96 12.00 3.53
N LEU A 283 21.47 10.88 3.00
CA LEU A 283 20.51 10.86 1.90
C LEU A 283 19.11 11.15 2.43
N GLY A 284 18.42 12.16 1.88
CA GLY A 284 17.02 12.41 2.17
C GLY A 284 16.14 12.15 0.96
N VAL A 285 15.29 11.12 1.01
CA VAL A 285 14.40 10.76 -0.12
C VAL A 285 12.94 10.62 0.32
N GLY A 286 12.03 11.39 -0.28
CA GLY A 286 10.60 11.33 0.06
C GLY A 286 9.99 9.94 -0.19
N LEU A 287 10.05 9.48 -1.44
CA LEU A 287 9.65 8.12 -1.84
C LEU A 287 10.84 7.37 -2.44
N ARG A 288 11.28 6.30 -1.77
CA ARG A 288 12.41 5.48 -2.19
C ARG A 288 11.96 4.04 -2.42
N ALA A 289 12.16 3.56 -3.64
CA ALA A 289 11.97 2.16 -4.00
C ALA A 289 13.30 1.60 -4.49
N GLU A 290 13.78 0.51 -3.90
CA GLU A 290 15.01 -0.11 -4.34
C GLU A 290 14.89 -1.62 -4.42
N ASN A 291 15.61 -2.24 -5.35
CA ASN A 291 15.81 -3.68 -5.36
C ASN A 291 17.28 -3.95 -5.69
N MET A 292 18.04 -4.25 -4.65
CA MET A 292 19.47 -4.48 -4.75
C MET A 292 19.83 -5.98 -4.80
N GLU A 293 18.85 -6.86 -5.02
CA GLU A 293 19.11 -8.27 -5.32
C GLU A 293 19.72 -8.44 -6.72
N GLU A 294 20.34 -9.59 -6.98
CA GLU A 294 20.98 -9.87 -8.27
C GLU A 294 19.94 -9.86 -9.40
N GLY A 295 20.09 -8.94 -10.35
CA GLY A 295 19.10 -8.74 -11.42
C GLY A 295 17.82 -8.02 -10.98
N GLY A 296 17.77 -7.52 -9.74
CA GLY A 296 16.65 -6.82 -9.16
C GLY A 296 16.30 -5.52 -9.91
N THR A 297 14.99 -5.32 -10.12
CA THR A 297 14.43 -4.06 -10.64
C THR A 297 13.18 -3.70 -9.84
N VAL A 298 12.83 -2.42 -9.83
CA VAL A 298 11.61 -1.91 -9.18
C VAL A 298 10.69 -1.22 -10.16
N ASN A 299 9.39 -1.30 -9.90
CA ASN A 299 8.40 -0.51 -10.61
C ASN A 299 7.54 0.23 -9.60
N LEU A 300 7.82 1.52 -9.44
CA LEU A 300 7.02 2.41 -8.62
C LEU A 300 5.84 2.90 -9.46
N ILE A 301 4.62 2.49 -9.11
CA ILE A 301 3.41 2.78 -9.87
C ILE A 301 2.54 3.78 -9.12
N MET A 302 2.24 4.90 -9.76
CA MET A 302 1.23 5.85 -9.33
C MET A 302 0.08 5.81 -10.32
N ARG A 303 -1.07 5.29 -9.89
CA ARG A 303 -2.25 5.12 -10.72
C ARG A 303 -3.39 5.99 -10.22
N HIS A 304 -3.69 7.09 -10.92
CA HIS A 304 -4.74 8.02 -10.50
C HIS A 304 -4.55 8.46 -9.04
N ALA A 305 -3.30 8.79 -8.72
CA ALA A 305 -2.85 9.14 -7.38
C ALA A 305 -2.46 10.62 -7.32
N ASN A 306 -2.65 11.21 -6.15
CA ASN A 306 -2.10 12.51 -5.78
C ASN A 306 -0.93 12.30 -4.84
N VAL A 307 0.28 12.72 -5.25
CA VAL A 307 1.50 12.50 -4.47
C VAL A 307 2.25 13.80 -4.31
N GLN A 308 2.58 14.15 -3.07
CA GLN A 308 3.53 15.21 -2.74
C GLN A 308 4.73 14.57 -2.05
N ALA A 309 5.88 14.59 -2.72
CA ALA A 309 7.10 14.01 -2.20
C ALA A 309 8.21 15.04 -2.11
N SER A 310 8.98 15.06 -1.03
CA SER A 310 10.16 15.90 -0.91
C SER A 310 11.28 15.21 -0.15
N GLY A 311 12.52 15.55 -0.49
CA GLY A 311 13.69 15.06 0.22
C GLY A 311 14.92 15.96 0.03
N SER A 312 15.83 15.95 1.01
CA SER A 312 17.09 16.72 0.93
C SER A 312 17.94 16.38 -0.32
N THR A 313 17.84 15.13 -0.79
CA THR A 313 18.56 14.60 -1.96
C THR A 313 17.65 14.47 -3.17
N ALA A 314 16.52 13.77 -3.04
CA ALA A 314 15.57 13.57 -4.12
C ALA A 314 14.13 13.46 -3.58
N ALA A 315 13.14 13.89 -4.35
CA ALA A 315 11.75 13.67 -3.99
C ALA A 315 11.34 12.20 -4.16
N ILE A 316 11.68 11.60 -5.31
CA ILE A 316 11.28 10.25 -5.69
C ILE A 316 12.45 9.57 -6.38
N TRP A 317 12.82 8.37 -5.95
CA TRP A 317 13.89 7.58 -6.54
C TRP A 317 13.53 6.09 -6.56
N ALA A 318 13.57 5.49 -7.75
CA ALA A 318 13.30 4.08 -7.98
C ALA A 318 14.50 3.44 -8.70
N TYR A 319 15.21 2.50 -8.08
CA TYR A 319 16.46 1.95 -8.64
C TYR A 319 16.74 0.48 -8.28
N GLY A 320 17.67 -0.14 -9.01
CA GLY A 320 18.16 -1.49 -8.73
C GLY A 320 19.56 -1.75 -9.29
N GLN A 321 20.01 -3.01 -9.25
CA GLN A 321 21.36 -3.40 -9.71
C GLN A 321 21.52 -3.46 -11.23
N VAL A 322 20.43 -3.56 -11.98
CA VAL A 322 20.44 -3.68 -13.45
C VAL A 322 19.48 -2.68 -14.10
N PRO A 323 19.69 -2.32 -15.38
CA PRO A 323 18.74 -1.48 -16.10
C PRO A 323 17.33 -2.10 -16.13
N GLY A 324 16.30 -1.29 -15.82
CA GLY A 324 14.90 -1.72 -15.89
C GLY A 324 13.99 -1.06 -14.84
N SER A 325 14.56 -0.61 -13.73
CA SER A 325 13.82 0.11 -12.69
C SER A 325 13.17 1.39 -13.23
N ARG A 326 11.90 1.61 -12.88
CA ARG A 326 11.09 2.70 -13.46
C ARG A 326 10.08 3.30 -12.50
N ILE A 327 9.71 4.55 -12.79
CA ILE A 327 8.57 5.26 -12.23
C ILE A 327 7.47 5.28 -13.30
N THR A 328 6.34 4.67 -12.99
CA THR A 328 5.19 4.57 -13.90
C THR A 328 4.06 5.48 -13.41
N LEU A 329 3.64 6.39 -14.28
CA LEU A 329 2.49 7.28 -14.03
C LEU A 329 1.33 6.84 -14.93
N GLU A 330 0.25 6.34 -14.31
CA GLU A 330 -0.96 5.91 -15.01
C GLU A 330 -2.12 6.81 -14.59
N ARG A 331 -2.70 7.59 -15.51
CA ARG A 331 -3.73 8.58 -15.14
C ARG A 331 -3.25 9.54 -14.03
N SER A 332 -1.95 9.82 -14.03
CA SER A 332 -1.28 10.75 -13.13
C SER A 332 -0.23 11.53 -13.92
N ALA A 333 0.04 12.77 -13.53
CA ALA A 333 1.05 13.61 -14.17
C ALA A 333 1.81 14.44 -13.13
N VAL A 334 3.12 14.61 -13.37
CA VAL A 334 3.93 15.57 -12.62
C VAL A 334 3.46 16.98 -13.01
N VAL A 335 3.08 17.78 -12.02
CA VAL A 335 2.68 19.19 -12.19
C VAL A 335 3.71 20.15 -11.62
N ALA A 336 4.50 19.70 -10.64
CA ALA A 336 5.67 20.42 -10.13
C ALA A 336 6.84 19.44 -9.92
N PRO A 337 8.08 19.82 -10.28
CA PRO A 337 8.44 21.05 -10.99
C PRO A 337 7.92 21.06 -12.43
N ALA A 338 7.80 22.25 -13.03
CA ALA A 338 7.37 22.38 -14.42
C ALA A 338 8.35 21.66 -15.36
N GLY A 339 7.83 20.80 -16.25
CA GLY A 339 8.66 19.97 -17.13
C GLY A 339 9.27 18.75 -16.46
N GLY A 340 8.98 18.50 -15.17
CA GLY A 340 9.42 17.32 -14.45
C GLY A 340 8.84 16.04 -15.06
N ALA A 341 9.69 15.00 -15.18
CA ALA A 341 9.28 13.69 -15.66
C ALA A 341 10.20 12.60 -15.12
N PRO A 342 9.79 11.32 -15.16
CA PRO A 342 10.70 10.21 -14.94
C PRO A 342 11.92 10.30 -15.87
N GLN A 343 13.11 10.46 -15.29
CA GLN A 343 14.38 10.63 -15.98
C GLN A 343 15.34 9.54 -15.53
N ALA A 344 16.06 8.93 -16.48
CA ALA A 344 17.03 7.88 -16.19
C ALA A 344 18.17 8.41 -15.30
N ILE A 345 18.58 7.59 -14.34
CA ILE A 345 19.73 7.85 -13.47
C ILE A 345 20.61 6.61 -13.41
N GLU A 346 21.92 6.82 -13.54
CA GLU A 346 22.97 5.81 -13.44
C GLU A 346 24.04 6.31 -12.50
N VAL A 347 24.03 5.84 -11.25
CA VAL A 347 24.87 6.39 -10.18
C VAL A 347 25.73 5.27 -9.59
N GLU A 348 27.03 5.53 -9.54
CA GLU A 348 28.00 4.74 -8.79
C GLU A 348 28.53 5.60 -7.65
N THR A 349 28.44 5.10 -6.42
CA THR A 349 29.01 5.78 -5.26
C THR A 349 29.81 4.79 -4.43
N ASP A 350 30.64 5.28 -3.52
CA ASP A 350 31.28 4.41 -2.52
C ASP A 350 30.25 3.68 -1.65
N ARG A 351 29.03 4.23 -1.54
CA ARG A 351 27.91 3.67 -0.79
C ARG A 351 27.10 2.64 -1.58
N PHE A 352 27.00 2.79 -2.91
CA PHE A 352 26.22 1.92 -3.79
C PHE A 352 27.07 1.45 -4.97
N LYS A 353 27.18 0.12 -5.16
CA LYS A 353 27.58 -0.42 -6.47
C LYS A 353 26.68 0.17 -7.55
N MET A 354 27.20 0.36 -8.76
CA MET A 354 26.48 0.94 -9.91
C MET A 354 24.97 0.64 -9.88
N THR A 355 24.18 1.69 -9.71
CA THR A 355 22.71 1.65 -9.60
C THR A 355 22.08 2.18 -10.88
N TYR A 356 20.99 1.56 -11.30
CA TYR A 356 20.22 1.94 -12.49
C TYR A 356 18.77 2.19 -12.11
N GLY A 357 18.20 3.27 -12.61
CA GLY A 357 16.78 3.52 -12.39
C GLY A 357 16.28 4.86 -12.88
N GLN A 358 15.32 5.43 -12.14
CA GLN A 358 14.71 6.70 -12.44
C GLN A 358 14.53 7.57 -11.20
N VAL A 359 14.71 8.86 -11.38
CA VAL A 359 14.22 9.93 -10.49
C VAL A 359 13.18 10.75 -11.24
N ILE A 360 12.47 11.64 -10.55
CA ILE A 360 11.84 12.77 -11.25
C ILE A 360 12.92 13.83 -11.49
N GLY A 361 13.18 14.12 -12.76
CA GLY A 361 14.17 15.09 -13.17
C GLY A 361 13.61 16.15 -14.12
N THR A 362 14.38 17.22 -14.30
CA THR A 362 14.05 18.35 -15.18
C THR A 362 15.00 18.52 -16.36
N GLY A 363 16.02 17.66 -16.46
CA GLY A 363 17.08 17.74 -17.45
C GLY A 363 16.78 16.96 -18.74
N ALA A 364 17.76 16.98 -19.65
CA ALA A 364 17.77 16.12 -20.82
C ALA A 364 18.95 15.14 -20.72
N GLY A 365 18.67 13.84 -20.87
CA GLY A 365 19.68 12.78 -20.83
C GLY A 365 19.69 11.98 -19.52
N THR A 366 20.72 11.18 -19.32
CA THR A 366 20.92 10.35 -18.12
C THR A 366 21.62 11.16 -17.04
N ILE A 367 21.08 11.14 -15.83
CA ILE A 367 21.70 11.73 -14.64
C ILE A 367 22.76 10.77 -14.10
N THR A 368 23.94 11.27 -13.74
CA THR A 368 25.04 10.43 -13.23
C THR A 368 25.45 10.73 -11.78
N SER A 369 24.76 11.68 -11.13
CA SER A 369 24.96 12.01 -9.71
C SER A 369 23.64 12.43 -9.09
N LEU A 370 23.40 12.04 -7.83
CA LEU A 370 22.23 12.49 -7.06
C LEU A 370 22.32 13.99 -6.69
N ASP A 371 23.51 14.57 -6.72
CA ASP A 371 23.73 15.99 -6.48
C ASP A 371 23.48 16.86 -7.73
N ASP A 372 23.14 16.23 -8.86
CA ASP A 372 22.83 16.96 -10.09
C ASP A 372 21.62 17.87 -9.87
N PRO A 373 21.69 19.17 -10.20
CA PRO A 373 20.59 20.10 -10.03
C PRO A 373 19.34 19.74 -10.85
N ALA A 374 19.45 18.82 -11.82
CA ALA A 374 18.32 18.27 -12.55
C ALA A 374 17.43 17.36 -11.70
N VAL A 375 17.94 16.78 -10.60
CA VAL A 375 17.18 15.94 -9.67
C VAL A 375 16.19 16.79 -8.89
N ALA A 376 14.89 16.50 -9.00
CA ALA A 376 13.87 17.25 -8.28
C ALA A 376 13.86 16.86 -6.80
N LYS A 377 14.02 17.86 -5.92
CA LYS A 377 13.96 17.69 -4.44
C LYS A 377 12.55 17.82 -3.86
N ALA A 378 11.62 18.37 -4.63
CA ALA A 378 10.20 18.43 -4.32
C ALA A 378 9.40 18.15 -5.59
N VAL A 379 8.40 17.27 -5.48
CA VAL A 379 7.56 16.83 -6.60
C VAL A 379 6.10 16.83 -6.17
N GLU A 380 5.27 17.32 -7.07
CA GLU A 380 3.82 17.17 -6.99
C GLU A 380 3.33 16.40 -8.23
N VAL A 381 2.70 15.26 -7.98
CA VAL A 381 1.97 14.46 -8.96
C VAL A 381 0.50 14.60 -8.66
N ARG A 382 -0.31 14.85 -9.69
CA ARG A 382 -1.77 14.91 -9.58
C ARG A 382 -2.44 13.82 -10.39
N ALA A 383 -3.55 13.32 -9.87
CA ALA A 383 -4.46 12.48 -10.61
C ALA A 383 -5.01 13.23 -11.83
N VAL A 384 -5.18 12.51 -12.93
CA VAL A 384 -5.73 13.02 -14.19
C VAL A 384 -6.95 12.21 -14.56
N ASP A 385 -8.11 12.83 -14.48
CA ASP A 385 -9.35 12.23 -14.94
C ASP A 385 -9.32 12.02 -16.46
N PRO A 386 -9.89 10.92 -16.98
CA PRO A 386 -10.09 10.79 -18.41
C PRO A 386 -10.96 11.95 -18.90
N THR A 387 -10.50 12.65 -19.94
CA THR A 387 -11.32 13.68 -20.60
C THR A 387 -12.67 13.07 -20.98
N PRO A 388 -13.82 13.67 -20.61
CA PRO A 388 -15.12 13.11 -20.97
C PRO A 388 -15.19 12.94 -22.49
N THR A 389 -15.55 11.74 -22.94
CA THR A 389 -15.79 11.50 -24.36
C THR A 389 -17.00 12.35 -24.76
N PRO A 390 -16.91 13.22 -25.78
CA PRO A 390 -18.05 14.02 -26.19
C PRO A 390 -19.20 13.09 -26.55
N THR A 391 -20.35 13.30 -25.91
CA THR A 391 -21.58 12.56 -26.21
C THR A 391 -21.88 12.72 -27.70
N PRO A 392 -22.02 11.64 -28.48
CA PRO A 392 -22.38 11.75 -29.89
C PRO A 392 -23.72 12.49 -29.99
N VAL A 393 -23.72 13.62 -30.69
CA VAL A 393 -24.94 14.36 -31.00
C VAL A 393 -25.84 13.44 -31.80
N PRO A 394 -27.09 13.18 -31.37
CA PRO A 394 -28.03 12.38 -32.13
C PRO A 394 -28.17 12.95 -33.55
N PRO A 395 -28.14 12.11 -34.60
CA PRO A 395 -28.34 12.60 -35.95
C PRO A 395 -29.72 13.27 -36.05
N THR A 396 -29.75 14.45 -36.67
CA THR A 396 -30.99 15.18 -36.97
C THR A 396 -31.95 14.24 -37.70
N PRO A 397 -33.24 14.14 -37.31
CA PRO A 397 -34.20 13.27 -37.99
C PRO A 397 -34.27 13.64 -39.48
N GLN A 398 -33.91 12.68 -40.34
CA GLN A 398 -34.08 12.84 -41.79
C GLN A 398 -35.59 12.77 -42.11
N PRO A 399 -36.14 13.64 -42.97
CA PRO A 399 -37.55 13.60 -43.33
C PRO A 399 -37.92 12.24 -43.94
N SER A 400 -39.01 11.65 -43.45
CA SER A 400 -39.56 10.40 -44.00
C SER A 400 -40.00 10.59 -45.46
N PRO A 401 -39.73 9.63 -46.36
CA PRO A 401 -40.23 9.69 -47.72
C PRO A 401 -41.77 9.54 -47.76
N THR A 402 -42.39 10.38 -48.58
CA THR A 402 -43.82 10.40 -48.89
C THR A 402 -44.31 9.03 -49.41
N PRO A 403 -45.43 8.48 -48.91
CA PRO A 403 -46.00 7.25 -49.45
C PRO A 403 -46.57 7.46 -50.87
N ALA A 404 -46.20 6.58 -51.80
CA ALA A 404 -46.82 6.48 -53.11
C ALA A 404 -48.23 5.89 -53.02
N SER A 405 -49.13 6.45 -53.82
CA SER A 405 -50.55 6.09 -53.96
C SER A 405 -50.79 4.62 -54.31
N SER A 406 -51.68 3.97 -53.56
CA SER A 406 -52.40 2.79 -54.03
C SER A 406 -53.88 3.13 -54.15
N ASP A 407 -54.40 2.94 -55.37
CA ASP A 407 -55.82 3.00 -55.67
C ASP A 407 -56.56 1.84 -54.99
N GLY A 408 -57.74 2.12 -54.44
CA GLY A 408 -58.79 1.11 -54.35
C GLY A 408 -59.46 0.90 -52.98
N SER A 409 -60.55 1.64 -52.78
CA SER A 409 -61.80 1.20 -52.14
C SER A 409 -61.91 1.13 -50.61
N GLY A 410 -62.79 1.98 -50.08
CA GLY A 410 -63.61 1.67 -48.90
C GLY A 410 -63.39 2.55 -47.68
N ALA A 411 -64.06 3.70 -47.65
CA ALA A 411 -64.17 4.54 -46.45
C ALA A 411 -64.95 3.85 -45.32
N ILE A 412 -64.55 4.08 -44.07
CA ILE A 412 -65.35 4.53 -42.90
C ILE A 412 -64.35 4.88 -41.76
N LEU A 413 -64.41 6.13 -41.27
CA LEU A 413 -63.84 6.69 -40.02
C LEU A 413 -64.91 6.60 -38.89
N PRO A 414 -64.64 6.73 -37.56
CA PRO A 414 -63.71 7.67 -36.88
C PRO A 414 -62.83 7.04 -35.75
N ALA A 415 -61.62 7.55 -35.46
CA ALA A 415 -61.24 8.68 -34.59
C ALA A 415 -61.56 8.52 -33.09
N THR A 416 -60.51 8.39 -32.27
CA THR A 416 -60.18 9.04 -30.97
C THR A 416 -58.93 8.31 -30.43
N GLY A 417 -57.80 8.91 -30.09
CA GLY A 417 -57.64 10.17 -29.36
C GLY A 417 -57.33 9.86 -27.91
N ASP A 418 -56.06 10.06 -27.55
CA ASP A 418 -55.52 10.41 -26.23
C ASP A 418 -55.02 9.36 -25.21
N ALA A 419 -53.74 9.61 -24.88
CA ALA A 419 -53.18 9.76 -23.53
C ALA A 419 -52.94 8.52 -22.65
N ALA A 420 -51.65 8.17 -22.51
CA ALA A 420 -51.07 7.76 -21.23
C ALA A 420 -51.30 8.85 -20.16
N PRO A 421 -51.24 8.60 -18.82
CA PRO A 421 -50.37 7.63 -18.15
C PRO A 421 -50.99 6.97 -16.89
N SER A 422 -50.30 5.99 -16.30
CA SER A 422 -50.06 5.94 -14.85
C SER A 422 -49.23 4.72 -14.47
N ALA A 423 -48.15 5.01 -13.75
CA ALA A 423 -47.40 4.05 -12.97
C ALA A 423 -48.24 3.55 -11.79
N LEU A 424 -48.13 2.26 -11.48
CA LEU A 424 -48.23 1.79 -10.10
C LEU A 424 -47.50 0.45 -9.99
N ALA A 425 -46.71 0.39 -8.92
CA ALA A 425 -45.76 -0.64 -8.56
C ALA A 425 -46.38 -2.04 -8.47
N LEU A 426 -45.58 -3.05 -8.82
CA LEU A 426 -45.73 -4.38 -8.25
C LEU A 426 -44.37 -4.81 -7.69
N ALA A 427 -44.29 -4.81 -6.36
CA ALA A 427 -43.27 -5.51 -5.61
C ALA A 427 -43.52 -7.02 -5.71
N GLY A 428 -42.42 -7.78 -5.79
CA GLY A 428 -42.41 -9.22 -5.50
C GLY A 428 -41.76 -10.06 -6.58
N VAL A 429 -40.53 -10.52 -6.34
CA VAL A 429 -40.13 -11.92 -6.54
C VAL A 429 -39.09 -12.29 -5.47
N LEU A 430 -39.42 -13.35 -4.75
CA LEU A 430 -38.62 -14.08 -3.78
C LEU A 430 -37.70 -15.09 -4.52
N ALA A 431 -36.46 -15.21 -4.01
CA ALA A 431 -35.46 -16.28 -4.12
C ALA A 431 -35.64 -17.48 -5.09
N ALA A 432 -34.56 -17.83 -5.82
CA ALA A 432 -34.06 -19.21 -5.94
C ALA A 432 -32.66 -19.31 -6.59
N ALA A 433 -31.76 -20.01 -5.88
CA ALA A 433 -30.71 -20.93 -6.32
C ALA A 433 -29.53 -20.44 -7.20
N LEU A 434 -28.31 -20.63 -6.69
CA LEU A 434 -27.25 -21.41 -7.38
C LEU A 434 -26.20 -21.89 -6.36
N ALA A 435 -26.38 -23.12 -5.89
CA ALA A 435 -25.30 -23.95 -5.37
C ALA A 435 -24.87 -24.90 -6.49
N ALA A 436 -23.65 -24.73 -7.01
CA ALA A 436 -22.88 -25.76 -7.73
C ALA A 436 -21.52 -25.17 -8.14
N GLY A 437 -20.40 -25.76 -7.72
CA GLY A 437 -19.12 -25.45 -8.35
C GLY A 437 -17.82 -25.73 -7.61
N ALA A 438 -17.81 -26.24 -6.37
CA ALA A 438 -16.57 -26.69 -5.72
C ALA A 438 -16.27 -28.15 -6.11
N LEU A 439 -15.70 -28.39 -7.31
CA LEU A 439 -15.04 -29.66 -7.64
C LEU A 439 -14.28 -29.59 -8.99
N LEU A 440 -13.02 -29.11 -9.06
CA LEU A 440 -12.07 -29.60 -10.08
C LEU A 440 -10.58 -29.13 -10.00
N VAL A 441 -9.90 -29.06 -8.85
CA VAL A 441 -8.41 -28.90 -8.86
C VAL A 441 -7.72 -29.76 -7.79
N ALA A 442 -8.00 -31.06 -7.75
CA ALA A 442 -7.27 -32.01 -6.89
C ALA A 442 -6.94 -33.35 -7.58
N LYS A 443 -6.97 -33.43 -8.92
CA LYS A 443 -6.76 -34.71 -9.65
C LYS A 443 -5.80 -34.71 -10.83
N THR A 444 -4.89 -33.74 -10.94
CA THR A 444 -3.88 -33.71 -12.02
C THR A 444 -2.42 -33.89 -11.57
N VAL A 445 -2.13 -34.02 -10.27
CA VAL A 445 -0.75 -34.26 -9.79
C VAL A 445 -0.46 -35.72 -9.40
N ALA A 446 -1.47 -36.59 -9.27
CA ALA A 446 -1.27 -37.99 -8.86
C ALA A 446 -1.16 -39.02 -10.00
N ARG A 447 -0.93 -38.60 -11.26
CA ARG A 447 -0.76 -39.52 -12.41
C ARG A 447 0.35 -39.11 -13.38
N ARG A 448 1.53 -38.80 -12.85
CA ARG A 448 2.80 -38.84 -13.62
C ARG A 448 3.98 -39.22 -12.72
N ARG A 449 3.91 -40.38 -12.04
CA ARG A 449 5.08 -41.07 -11.47
C ARG A 449 4.76 -42.53 -11.15
N SER A 450 4.46 -43.30 -12.19
CA SER A 450 4.59 -44.76 -12.15
C SER A 450 4.42 -45.32 -13.57
N GLY A 451 5.55 -45.61 -14.21
CA GLY A 451 5.56 -46.36 -15.46
C GLY A 451 6.83 -46.14 -16.28
N SER A 452 7.61 -47.21 -16.41
CA SER A 452 8.74 -47.45 -17.35
C SER A 452 10.14 -47.12 -16.82
N LEU A 453 10.83 -48.09 -16.20
CA LEU A 453 11.76 -49.07 -16.84
C LEU A 453 13.12 -48.41 -17.13
N ARG A 454 14.27 -48.83 -16.60
CA ARG A 454 14.79 -50.18 -16.25
C ARG A 454 15.70 -50.11 -15.03
#